data_AF-A0A1S8WHI7-F1
#
_entry.id   AF-A0A1S8WHI7-F1
#
_cell.length_a   1.000
_cell.length_b   1.000
_cell.length_c   1.000
_cell.angle_alpha   90.00
_cell.angle_beta   90.00
_cell.angle_gamma   90.00
#
_symmetry.space_group_name_H-M   'P 1'
#
loop_
_entity.id
_entity.type
_entity.pdbx_description
1 polymer ?
#
loop_
_entity_poly.entity_id
_entity_poly.type
_entity_poly.pdbx_seq_one_letter_code
_entity_poly.pdbx_strand_id
1 'polypeptide(L)'
;GTVLGPVLFLLHVNDLPVVLQTASLLFADDLKIWKPIECDEDRVALQHGLERLVAWSSERRLPNNPAKSEYMCLGKPTSDRVYHLNGQKSISVSSTRDLGVQIRYDLKSKDHTNAVYKKYLRILWASKRRTTLLRIMLDVHPMIRCGPETHVLPALLTMVKKFEKGFQKQRLEAAHLFPDPLYRASSAFVSSLIDAAGSPAPVLCNKDPLTLQHISRLRMMFPKAKFIHIVRDGRAVTNSMIKRKIRMSSVITDPQKLFTRWERIVRDVDQQCSDTDKCFTVLYEDLVLRPNDTMHKLLTCHSTCTNKKLYDVAGFLDVPWDPIVLHHETAMINETLVNTMEPSSTQVVHPIHTEALSSWASNSSKLPRTFIQRVHLDSDMLRKFGYADRGIPPFYGNAEPKIELQTKQLRKDEDFLK
;
A
#
# COMPACT_ATOMS: atom_id res chain seq x y z
N GLY A 1 -24.37 -25.20 -1.31
CA GLY A 1 -24.79 -25.53 -2.68
C GLY A 1 -24.45 -26.98 -2.94
N THR A 2 -25.35 -27.72 -3.58
CA THR A 2 -25.03 -29.09 -4.03
C THR A 2 -23.96 -29.02 -5.12
N VAL A 3 -23.07 -30.01 -5.18
CA VAL A 3 -21.98 -30.06 -6.19
C VAL A 3 -22.53 -30.03 -7.62
N LEU A 4 -23.73 -30.59 -7.83
CA LEU A 4 -24.40 -30.63 -9.13
C LEU A 4 -25.27 -29.40 -9.45
N GLY A 5 -25.62 -28.58 -8.45
CA GLY A 5 -26.53 -27.45 -8.63
C GLY A 5 -26.11 -26.48 -9.74
N PRO A 6 -24.86 -25.99 -9.77
CA PRO A 6 -24.38 -25.10 -10.83
C PRO A 6 -24.39 -25.73 -12.22
N VAL A 7 -24.05 -27.03 -12.33
CA VAL A 7 -24.04 -27.74 -13.62
C VAL A 7 -25.46 -27.90 -14.16
N LEU A 8 -26.40 -28.31 -13.31
CA LEU A 8 -27.81 -28.44 -13.67
C LEU A 8 -28.43 -27.08 -14.02
N PHE A 9 -28.07 -26.03 -13.30
CA PHE A 9 -28.49 -24.66 -13.62
C PHE A 9 -28.01 -24.26 -15.02
N LEU A 10 -26.72 -24.43 -15.33
CA LEU A 10 -26.17 -24.12 -16.66
C LEU A 10 -26.89 -24.90 -17.77
N LEU A 11 -27.11 -26.20 -17.59
CA LEU A 11 -27.86 -27.02 -18.56
C LEU A 11 -29.30 -26.50 -18.76
N HIS A 12 -29.93 -25.99 -17.70
CA HIS A 12 -31.29 -25.48 -17.74
C HIS A 12 -31.42 -24.12 -18.44
N VAL A 13 -30.36 -23.30 -18.43
CA VAL A 13 -30.39 -21.93 -18.99
C VAL A 13 -29.70 -21.78 -20.35
N ASN A 14 -28.94 -22.77 -20.79
CA ASN A 14 -28.08 -22.69 -21.98
C ASN A 14 -28.83 -22.53 -23.32
N ASP A 15 -30.14 -22.80 -23.37
CA ASP A 15 -30.95 -22.56 -24.58
C ASP A 15 -31.39 -21.10 -24.73
N LEU A 16 -31.33 -20.31 -23.66
CA LEU A 16 -31.81 -18.92 -23.65
C LEU A 16 -31.21 -18.04 -24.77
N PRO A 17 -29.90 -18.05 -25.06
CA PRO A 17 -29.34 -17.23 -26.14
C PRO A 17 -29.96 -17.51 -27.51
N VAL A 18 -30.38 -18.76 -27.77
CA VAL A 18 -31.04 -19.16 -29.02
C VAL A 18 -32.45 -18.57 -29.10
N VAL A 19 -33.16 -18.51 -27.98
CA VAL A 19 -34.52 -17.97 -27.87
C VAL A 19 -34.55 -16.44 -28.05
N LEU A 20 -33.54 -15.74 -27.55
CA LEU A 20 -33.54 -14.27 -27.54
C LEU A 20 -33.42 -13.64 -28.94
N GLN A 21 -32.85 -14.34 -29.93
CA GLN A 21 -32.61 -13.83 -31.29
C GLN A 21 -31.93 -12.45 -31.32
N THR A 22 -31.26 -12.08 -30.24
CA THR A 22 -30.56 -10.81 -30.01
C THR A 22 -29.21 -11.17 -29.41
N ALA A 23 -28.18 -10.39 -29.71
CA ALA A 23 -26.86 -10.65 -29.17
C ALA A 23 -26.94 -10.66 -27.63
N SER A 24 -26.47 -11.75 -27.04
CA SER A 24 -26.57 -11.98 -25.61
C SER A 24 -25.35 -12.73 -25.09
N LEU A 25 -25.05 -12.52 -23.82
CA LEU A 25 -23.98 -13.18 -23.09
C LEU A 25 -24.54 -13.61 -21.74
N LEU A 26 -24.36 -14.89 -21.43
CA LEU A 26 -24.76 -15.47 -20.16
C LEU A 26 -23.51 -15.83 -19.36
N PHE A 27 -23.48 -15.40 -18.09
CA PHE A 27 -22.42 -15.77 -17.16
C PHE A 27 -23.02 -16.00 -15.78
N ALA A 28 -23.02 -17.26 -15.32
CA ALA A 28 -23.73 -17.66 -14.11
C ALA A 28 -25.20 -17.18 -14.15
N ASP A 29 -25.64 -16.41 -13.15
CA ASP A 29 -26.97 -15.80 -13.06
C ASP A 29 -27.09 -14.44 -13.77
N ASP A 30 -25.99 -13.88 -14.29
CA ASP A 30 -25.98 -12.61 -15.02
C ASP A 30 -26.22 -12.80 -16.52
N LEU A 31 -27.24 -12.12 -17.04
CA LEU A 31 -27.56 -12.04 -18.46
C LEU A 31 -27.33 -10.63 -19.00
N LYS A 32 -26.66 -10.54 -20.15
CA LYS A 32 -26.48 -9.30 -20.91
C LYS A 32 -27.12 -9.47 -22.27
N ILE A 33 -27.86 -8.45 -22.72
CA ILE A 33 -28.48 -8.39 -24.05
C ILE A 33 -28.10 -7.06 -24.65
N TRP A 34 -27.66 -7.04 -25.91
CA TRP A 34 -27.31 -5.81 -26.61
C TRP A 34 -27.65 -5.90 -28.09
N LYS A 35 -27.84 -4.72 -28.70
CA LYS A 35 -28.06 -4.58 -30.13
C LYS A 35 -27.57 -3.19 -30.58
N PRO A 36 -26.86 -3.07 -31.72
CA PRO A 36 -26.67 -1.78 -32.38
C PRO A 36 -28.02 -1.20 -32.77
N ILE A 37 -28.28 0.07 -32.43
CA ILE A 37 -29.55 0.73 -32.69
C ILE A 37 -29.33 1.91 -33.63
N GLU A 38 -29.61 1.71 -34.91
CA GLU A 38 -29.46 2.72 -35.97
C GLU A 38 -30.80 3.39 -36.29
N CYS A 39 -31.90 2.64 -36.15
CA CYS A 39 -33.27 3.12 -36.40
C CYS A 39 -34.26 2.72 -35.28
N ASP A 40 -35.54 3.07 -35.43
CA ASP A 40 -36.57 2.74 -34.43
C ASP A 40 -36.94 1.25 -34.46
N GLU A 41 -36.85 0.62 -35.64
CA GLU A 41 -37.08 -0.81 -35.82
C GLU A 41 -36.09 -1.65 -34.98
N ASP A 42 -34.84 -1.19 -34.86
CA ASP A 42 -33.84 -1.84 -34.00
C ASP A 42 -34.20 -1.75 -32.52
N ARG A 43 -34.75 -0.59 -32.10
CA ARG A 43 -35.22 -0.38 -30.72
C ARG A 43 -36.38 -1.32 -30.41
N VAL A 44 -37.36 -1.42 -31.32
CA VAL A 44 -38.49 -2.34 -31.20
C VAL A 44 -38.02 -3.79 -31.18
N ALA A 45 -37.06 -4.17 -32.02
CA ALA A 45 -36.50 -5.52 -32.03
C ALA A 45 -35.80 -5.88 -30.71
N LEU A 46 -35.08 -4.94 -30.08
CA LEU A 46 -34.49 -5.16 -28.76
C LEU A 46 -35.59 -5.33 -27.68
N GLN A 47 -36.67 -4.55 -27.74
CA GLN A 47 -37.82 -4.69 -26.84
C GLN A 47 -38.51 -6.06 -27.01
N HIS A 48 -38.72 -6.53 -28.25
CA HIS A 48 -39.22 -7.89 -28.49
C HIS A 48 -38.26 -8.97 -27.95
N GLY A 49 -36.95 -8.71 -27.96
CA GLY A 49 -35.96 -9.59 -27.30
C GLY A 49 -36.19 -9.70 -25.79
N LEU A 50 -36.49 -8.58 -25.12
CA LEU A 50 -36.86 -8.58 -23.70
C LEU A 50 -38.18 -9.31 -23.46
N GLU A 51 -39.17 -9.18 -24.34
CA GLU A 51 -40.44 -9.91 -24.20
C GLU A 51 -40.26 -11.43 -24.35
N ARG A 52 -39.38 -11.87 -25.26
CA ARG A 52 -38.98 -13.28 -25.36
C ARG A 52 -38.27 -13.77 -24.09
N LEU A 53 -37.43 -12.93 -23.47
CA LEU A 53 -36.81 -13.24 -22.17
C LEU A 53 -37.89 -13.46 -21.10
N VAL A 54 -38.92 -12.61 -21.05
CA VAL A 54 -40.02 -12.73 -20.08
C VAL A 54 -40.82 -14.01 -20.29
N ALA A 55 -41.14 -14.34 -21.55
CA ALA A 55 -41.85 -15.57 -21.90
C ALA A 55 -41.05 -16.81 -21.49
N TRP A 56 -39.76 -16.86 -21.86
CA TRP A 56 -38.86 -17.96 -21.51
C TRP A 56 -38.70 -18.11 -19.99
N SER A 57 -38.51 -17.00 -19.28
CA SER A 57 -38.38 -16.96 -17.82
C SER A 57 -39.62 -17.54 -17.12
N SER A 58 -40.81 -17.22 -17.65
CA SER A 58 -42.10 -17.72 -17.14
C SER A 58 -42.25 -19.22 -17.36
N GLU A 59 -41.90 -19.71 -18.56
CA GLU A 59 -41.94 -21.13 -18.91
C GLU A 59 -40.96 -21.95 -18.05
N ARG A 60 -39.74 -21.44 -17.87
CA ARG A 60 -38.66 -22.08 -17.12
C ARG A 60 -38.76 -21.92 -15.60
N ARG A 61 -39.78 -21.18 -15.11
CA ARG A 61 -39.99 -20.83 -13.70
C ARG A 61 -38.77 -20.18 -13.03
N LEU A 62 -38.05 -19.35 -13.79
CA LEU A 62 -36.88 -18.60 -13.33
C LEU A 62 -37.17 -17.10 -13.40
N PRO A 63 -37.79 -16.49 -12.38
CA PRO A 63 -38.31 -15.13 -12.48
C PRO A 63 -37.20 -14.10 -12.68
N ASN A 64 -37.38 -13.24 -13.68
CA ASN A 64 -36.55 -12.04 -13.87
C ASN A 64 -36.72 -11.08 -12.68
N ASN A 65 -35.70 -10.25 -12.43
CA ASN A 65 -35.75 -9.21 -11.39
C ASN A 65 -35.68 -7.80 -12.00
N PRO A 66 -36.82 -7.20 -12.43
CA PRO A 66 -36.84 -5.89 -13.05
C PRO A 66 -36.24 -4.78 -12.20
N ALA A 67 -36.34 -4.88 -10.86
CA ALA A 67 -35.79 -3.89 -9.94
C ALA A 67 -34.25 -3.85 -9.92
N LYS A 68 -33.59 -4.93 -10.37
CA LYS A 68 -32.13 -5.01 -10.52
C LYS A 68 -31.66 -4.95 -11.98
N SER A 69 -32.59 -4.88 -12.93
CA SER A 69 -32.27 -4.83 -14.36
C SER A 69 -32.08 -3.38 -14.81
N GLU A 70 -30.87 -3.09 -15.26
CA GLU A 70 -30.47 -1.78 -15.77
C GLU A 70 -30.20 -1.85 -17.27
N TYR A 71 -30.32 -0.72 -17.96
CA TYR A 71 -29.83 -0.58 -19.33
C TYR A 71 -28.96 0.68 -19.46
N MET A 72 -28.00 0.61 -20.38
CA MET A 72 -27.08 1.70 -20.67
C MET A 72 -26.91 1.80 -22.19
N CYS A 73 -27.01 3.02 -22.73
CA CYS A 73 -26.69 3.28 -24.13
C CYS A 73 -25.21 3.61 -24.24
N LEU A 74 -24.44 2.79 -24.95
CA LEU A 74 -23.04 3.06 -25.24
C LEU A 74 -22.92 4.03 -26.44
N GLY A 75 -22.15 5.11 -26.31
CA GLY A 75 -21.94 6.12 -27.35
C GLY A 75 -22.65 7.46 -27.07
N LYS A 76 -23.26 8.07 -28.10
CA LYS A 76 -23.98 9.34 -27.96
C LYS A 76 -25.29 9.11 -27.20
N PRO A 77 -25.53 9.81 -26.07
CA PRO A 77 -26.80 9.74 -25.38
C PRO A 77 -27.92 10.21 -26.30
N THR A 78 -28.93 9.36 -26.50
CA THR A 78 -30.22 9.75 -27.08
C THR A 78 -31.23 9.65 -25.93
N SER A 79 -31.81 10.78 -25.50
CA SER A 79 -32.51 10.89 -24.22
C SER A 79 -33.85 10.16 -24.14
N ASP A 80 -34.37 9.65 -25.26
CA ASP A 80 -35.80 9.34 -25.36
C ASP A 80 -36.11 7.84 -25.49
N ARG A 81 -35.11 6.97 -25.30
CA ARG A 81 -35.29 5.51 -25.43
C ARG A 81 -35.69 4.89 -24.11
N VAL A 82 -36.84 4.21 -24.08
CA VAL A 82 -37.38 3.51 -22.91
C VAL A 82 -37.63 2.03 -23.24
N TYR A 83 -37.22 1.15 -22.33
CA TYR A 83 -37.45 -0.29 -22.40
C TYR A 83 -38.25 -0.77 -21.18
N HIS A 84 -38.95 -1.90 -21.35
CA HIS A 84 -39.74 -2.51 -20.30
C HIS A 84 -39.37 -3.98 -20.11
N LEU A 85 -39.26 -4.42 -18.86
CA LEU A 85 -39.05 -5.81 -18.46
C LEU A 85 -40.13 -6.20 -17.44
N ASN A 86 -40.86 -7.30 -17.70
CA ASN A 86 -42.08 -7.68 -16.95
C ASN A 86 -43.11 -6.53 -16.84
N GLY A 87 -43.24 -5.70 -17.88
CA GLY A 87 -44.12 -4.52 -17.87
C GLY A 87 -43.62 -3.35 -17.01
N GLN A 88 -42.51 -3.49 -16.28
CA GLN A 88 -41.89 -2.41 -15.53
C GLN A 88 -40.84 -1.69 -16.38
N LYS A 89 -40.82 -0.35 -16.31
CA LYS A 89 -39.82 0.49 -16.99
C LYS A 89 -38.42 0.19 -16.46
N SER A 90 -37.50 -0.17 -17.36
CA SER A 90 -36.09 -0.45 -17.01
C SER A 90 -35.36 0.81 -16.57
N ILE A 91 -34.38 0.66 -15.68
CA ILE A 91 -33.59 1.78 -15.13
C ILE A 91 -32.48 2.14 -16.11
N SER A 92 -32.46 3.40 -16.56
CA SER A 92 -31.36 3.91 -17.40
C SER A 92 -30.20 4.35 -16.52
N VAL A 93 -28.99 3.87 -16.83
CA VAL A 93 -27.77 4.23 -16.10
C VAL A 93 -26.69 4.76 -17.05
N SER A 94 -25.89 5.72 -16.58
CA SER A 94 -24.74 6.25 -17.31
C SER A 94 -23.45 5.44 -17.06
N SER A 95 -23.46 4.59 -16.03
CA SER A 95 -22.35 3.70 -15.69
C SER A 95 -22.86 2.53 -14.84
N THR A 96 -22.31 1.35 -15.06
CA THR A 96 -22.61 0.14 -14.28
C THR A 96 -21.34 -0.68 -14.03
N ARG A 97 -21.39 -1.59 -13.07
CA ARG A 97 -20.27 -2.44 -12.70
C ARG A 97 -20.52 -3.85 -13.22
N ASP A 98 -19.60 -4.38 -14.00
CA ASP A 98 -19.71 -5.68 -14.63
C ASP A 98 -18.42 -6.48 -14.45
N LEU A 99 -18.52 -7.69 -13.87
CA LEU A 99 -17.38 -8.58 -13.54
C LEU A 99 -16.20 -7.85 -12.85
N GLY A 100 -16.51 -6.83 -12.05
CA GLY A 100 -15.52 -6.03 -11.33
C GLY A 100 -14.99 -4.79 -12.07
N VAL A 101 -15.32 -4.60 -13.35
CA VAL A 101 -14.96 -3.43 -14.16
C VAL A 101 -16.09 -2.41 -14.14
N GLN A 102 -15.77 -1.12 -14.02
CA GLN A 102 -16.77 -0.06 -14.11
C GLN A 102 -16.87 0.38 -15.57
N ILE A 103 -18.01 0.16 -16.21
CA ILE A 103 -18.26 0.50 -17.61
C ILE A 103 -19.09 1.79 -17.64
N ARG A 104 -18.70 2.75 -18.48
CA ARG A 104 -19.43 4.01 -18.70
C ARG A 104 -20.03 4.05 -20.10
N TYR A 105 -21.08 4.85 -20.25
CA TYR A 105 -21.74 5.10 -21.54
C TYR A 105 -20.77 5.58 -22.64
N ASP A 106 -19.74 6.36 -22.28
CA ASP A 106 -18.75 6.91 -23.22
C ASP A 106 -17.53 5.99 -23.42
N LEU A 107 -17.53 4.79 -22.83
CA LEU A 107 -16.43 3.83 -22.81
C LEU A 107 -15.10 4.41 -22.27
N LYS A 108 -15.12 5.58 -21.64
CA LYS A 108 -13.94 6.14 -21.00
C LYS A 108 -13.67 5.41 -19.70
N SER A 109 -12.42 5.13 -19.41
CA SER A 109 -12.01 4.42 -18.20
C SER A 109 -11.99 5.29 -16.94
N LYS A 110 -12.47 6.54 -17.00
CA LYS A 110 -12.34 7.52 -15.90
C LYS A 110 -12.98 7.04 -14.59
N ASP A 111 -14.17 6.47 -14.63
CA ASP A 111 -14.84 6.04 -13.39
C ASP A 111 -14.26 4.73 -12.85
N HIS A 112 -13.86 3.80 -13.72
CA HIS A 112 -13.14 2.60 -13.29
C HIS A 112 -11.82 2.96 -12.65
N THR A 113 -11.00 3.75 -13.34
CA THR A 113 -9.70 4.20 -12.83
C THR A 113 -9.86 5.02 -11.55
N ASN A 114 -10.89 5.87 -11.44
CA ASN A 114 -11.18 6.59 -10.19
C ASN A 114 -11.68 5.69 -9.06
N ALA A 115 -12.51 4.68 -9.34
CA ALA A 115 -13.02 3.74 -8.34
C ALA A 115 -11.89 2.86 -7.80
N VAL A 116 -11.06 2.36 -8.72
CA VAL A 116 -9.80 1.69 -8.46
C VAL A 116 -8.94 2.62 -7.60
N TYR A 117 -8.63 3.83 -8.06
CA TYR A 117 -7.88 4.86 -7.32
C TYR A 117 -8.41 5.16 -5.90
N LYS A 118 -9.73 5.33 -5.74
CA LYS A 118 -10.38 5.68 -4.47
C LYS A 118 -10.34 4.55 -3.43
N LYS A 119 -10.28 3.30 -3.89
CA LYS A 119 -10.19 2.09 -3.05
C LYS A 119 -8.83 1.95 -2.35
N TYR A 120 -7.81 2.64 -2.84
CA TYR A 120 -6.45 2.47 -2.32
C TYR A 120 -6.14 3.43 -1.16
N LEU A 121 -6.29 2.93 0.08
CA LEU A 121 -5.48 3.42 1.21
C LEU A 121 -4.09 2.81 1.05
N ARG A 122 -3.09 3.62 0.68
CA ARG A 122 -1.71 3.15 0.54
C ARG A 122 -0.85 3.80 1.59
N ILE A 123 -0.25 3.01 2.45
CA ILE A 123 0.75 3.51 3.39
C ILE A 123 2.11 3.35 2.71
N LEU A 124 2.81 4.45 2.46
CA LEU A 124 4.12 4.44 1.79
C LEU A 124 5.19 4.84 2.81
N TRP A 125 6.26 4.06 2.93
CA TRP A 125 7.23 4.17 4.03
C TRP A 125 8.66 4.18 3.49
N ALA A 126 9.56 4.90 4.17
CA ALA A 126 11.00 4.79 3.97
C ALA A 126 11.80 5.31 5.15
N SER A 127 12.84 4.57 5.49
CA SER A 127 14.19 5.09 5.74
C SER A 127 15.13 3.87 5.74
N LYS A 128 16.44 4.08 5.74
CA LYS A 128 17.43 3.01 5.47
C LYS A 128 17.47 1.92 6.55
N ARG A 129 17.73 0.69 6.07
CA ARG A 129 18.10 -0.59 6.75
C ARG A 129 17.94 -0.62 8.28
N ARG A 130 17.05 -1.52 8.71
CA ARG A 130 16.37 -1.72 10.02
C ARG A 130 14.94 -1.20 10.12
N THR A 131 14.42 -0.61 9.05
CA THR A 131 12.98 -0.36 8.85
C THR A 131 12.20 -1.62 8.46
N THR A 132 12.92 -2.70 8.10
CA THR A 132 12.32 -4.02 7.85
C THR A 132 11.55 -4.53 9.06
N LEU A 133 11.99 -4.22 10.29
CA LEU A 133 11.27 -4.60 11.50
C LEU A 133 9.85 -4.01 11.52
N LEU A 134 9.70 -2.68 11.39
CA LEU A 134 8.37 -2.05 11.39
C LEU A 134 7.50 -2.58 10.25
N ARG A 135 8.05 -2.70 9.04
CA ARG A 135 7.32 -3.29 7.91
C ARG A 135 6.79 -4.67 8.28
N ILE A 136 7.62 -5.53 8.85
CA ILE A 136 7.24 -6.91 9.15
C ILE A 136 6.21 -6.96 10.29
N MET A 137 6.38 -6.13 11.32
CA MET A 137 5.38 -5.96 12.38
C MET A 137 4.01 -5.56 11.81
N LEU A 138 3.97 -4.81 10.70
CA LEU A 138 2.72 -4.45 10.04
C LEU A 138 2.23 -5.53 9.06
N ASP A 139 3.13 -6.20 8.35
CA ASP A 139 2.81 -7.24 7.36
C ASP A 139 2.12 -8.45 8.00
N VAL A 140 2.36 -8.69 9.29
CA VAL A 140 1.66 -9.75 10.05
C VAL A 140 0.26 -9.36 10.50
N HIS A 141 -0.12 -8.09 10.34
CA HIS A 141 -1.47 -7.64 10.66
C HIS A 141 -2.48 -8.15 9.62
N PRO A 142 -3.64 -8.71 9.99
CA PRO A 142 -4.61 -9.29 9.04
C PRO A 142 -5.18 -8.35 7.97
N MET A 143 -4.92 -7.04 8.08
CA MET A 143 -5.46 -6.01 7.21
C MET A 143 -4.39 -5.33 6.37
N ILE A 144 -3.12 -5.47 6.72
CA ILE A 144 -2.02 -4.73 6.11
C ILE A 144 -1.13 -5.71 5.38
N ARG A 145 -0.78 -5.40 4.12
CA ARG A 145 0.26 -6.11 3.38
C ARG A 145 1.27 -5.13 2.81
N CYS A 146 2.52 -5.27 3.23
CA CYS A 146 3.67 -4.52 2.73
C CYS A 146 4.34 -5.23 1.55
N GLY A 147 4.75 -6.49 1.72
CA GLY A 147 5.51 -7.21 0.71
C GLY A 147 6.95 -6.68 0.52
N PRO A 148 7.80 -7.37 -0.26
CA PRO A 148 9.24 -7.14 -0.43
C PRO A 148 9.63 -5.72 -0.88
N GLU A 149 10.91 -5.34 -0.69
CA GLU A 149 11.45 -4.15 -1.35
C GLU A 149 11.32 -4.31 -2.87
N THR A 150 10.72 -3.34 -3.55
CA THR A 150 10.56 -3.42 -5.01
C THR A 150 11.84 -3.06 -5.75
N HIS A 151 12.70 -2.23 -5.13
CA HIS A 151 13.90 -1.61 -5.70
C HIS A 151 13.69 -0.71 -6.93
N VAL A 152 12.57 -0.84 -7.63
CA VAL A 152 12.23 -0.06 -8.84
C VAL A 152 11.65 1.31 -8.47
N LEU A 153 10.85 1.39 -7.39
CA LEU A 153 10.15 2.62 -7.03
C LEU A 153 11.09 3.82 -6.74
N PRO A 154 12.21 3.68 -6.01
CA PRO A 154 13.13 4.80 -5.81
C PRO A 154 13.72 5.35 -7.11
N ALA A 155 14.02 4.48 -8.08
CA ALA A 155 14.56 4.86 -9.38
C ALA A 155 13.52 5.62 -10.21
N LEU A 156 12.29 5.12 -10.24
CA LEU A 156 11.16 5.79 -10.89
C LEU A 156 10.91 7.19 -10.29
N LEU A 157 10.81 7.29 -8.97
CA LEU A 157 10.56 8.57 -8.29
C LEU A 157 11.70 9.57 -8.51
N THR A 158 12.94 9.08 -8.58
CA THR A 158 14.11 9.89 -8.95
C THR A 158 14.01 10.38 -10.39
N MET A 159 13.56 9.54 -11.32
CA MET A 159 13.32 9.94 -12.71
C MET A 159 12.21 10.99 -12.81
N VAL A 160 11.06 10.78 -12.17
CA VAL A 160 9.96 11.74 -12.14
C VAL A 160 10.41 13.08 -11.56
N LYS A 161 11.20 13.07 -10.48
CA LYS A 161 11.80 14.28 -9.89
C LYS A 161 12.63 15.10 -10.88
N LYS A 162 13.28 14.48 -11.87
CA LYS A 162 14.06 15.20 -12.89
C LYS A 162 13.16 15.98 -13.86
N PHE A 163 11.94 15.50 -14.13
CA PHE A 163 10.99 16.16 -15.03
C PHE A 163 10.31 17.40 -14.44
N GLU A 164 10.47 17.63 -13.13
CA GLU A 164 9.82 18.74 -12.43
C GLU A 164 10.66 20.01 -12.34
N LYS A 165 11.81 20.06 -13.03
CA LYS A 165 12.72 21.20 -12.99
C LYS A 165 13.25 21.54 -14.39
N GLY A 166 13.60 22.81 -14.55
CA GLY A 166 14.28 23.33 -15.73
C GLY A 166 13.46 23.21 -17.02
N PHE A 167 14.16 23.15 -18.15
CA PHE A 167 13.58 23.18 -19.49
C PHE A 167 12.66 21.99 -19.79
N GLN A 168 12.93 20.81 -19.21
CA GLN A 168 12.08 19.63 -19.42
C GLN A 168 10.68 19.82 -18.83
N LYS A 169 10.58 20.44 -17.65
CA LYS A 169 9.28 20.80 -17.06
C LYS A 169 8.49 21.71 -18.00
N GLN A 170 9.12 22.77 -18.49
CA GLN A 170 8.48 23.74 -19.39
C GLN A 170 7.98 23.07 -20.68
N ARG A 171 8.76 22.15 -21.26
CA ARG A 171 8.32 21.36 -22.42
C ARG A 171 7.11 20.47 -22.13
N LEU A 172 7.10 19.81 -20.98
CA LEU A 172 5.97 18.97 -20.57
C LEU A 172 4.71 19.81 -20.28
N GLU A 173 4.86 20.98 -19.68
CA GLU A 173 3.76 21.93 -19.47
C GLU A 173 3.21 22.44 -20.80
N ALA A 174 4.07 22.84 -21.74
CA ALA A 174 3.68 23.26 -23.09
C ALA A 174 3.00 22.15 -23.90
N ALA A 175 3.34 20.88 -23.64
CA ALA A 175 2.71 19.71 -24.24
C ALA A 175 1.46 19.22 -23.46
N HIS A 176 1.04 19.91 -22.40
CA HIS A 176 -0.05 19.51 -21.51
C HIS A 176 0.15 18.13 -20.84
N LEU A 177 1.40 17.70 -20.65
CA LEU A 177 1.77 16.42 -20.03
C LEU A 177 2.13 16.53 -18.53
N PHE A 178 2.24 17.75 -18.00
CA PHE A 178 2.56 18.02 -16.59
C PHE A 178 1.58 19.05 -16.00
N PRO A 179 1.15 18.94 -14.72
CA PRO A 179 1.51 17.91 -13.73
C PRO A 179 0.68 16.62 -13.79
N ASP A 180 -0.61 16.71 -14.11
CA ASP A 180 -1.57 15.61 -13.88
C ASP A 180 -1.28 14.34 -14.70
N PRO A 181 -1.03 14.39 -16.02
CA PRO A 181 -0.78 13.16 -16.80
C PRO A 181 0.47 12.40 -16.35
N LEU A 182 1.58 13.11 -16.07
CA LEU A 182 2.81 12.50 -15.57
C LEU A 182 2.58 11.82 -14.21
N TYR A 183 1.92 12.51 -13.26
CA TYR A 183 1.65 11.91 -11.96
C TYR A 183 0.68 10.75 -12.06
N ARG A 184 -0.36 10.85 -12.89
CA ARG A 184 -1.32 9.76 -13.11
C ARG A 184 -0.64 8.51 -13.68
N ALA A 185 0.19 8.65 -14.71
CA ALA A 185 0.95 7.54 -15.28
C ALA A 185 1.91 6.91 -14.26
N SER A 186 2.62 7.76 -13.51
CA SER A 186 3.52 7.31 -12.44
C SER A 186 2.76 6.57 -11.33
N SER A 187 1.58 7.08 -10.91
CA SER A 187 0.72 6.43 -9.92
C SER A 187 0.27 5.05 -10.39
N ALA A 188 -0.10 4.90 -11.66
CA ALA A 188 -0.51 3.60 -12.22
C ALA A 188 0.65 2.59 -12.20
N PHE A 189 1.86 3.01 -12.57
CA PHE A 189 3.05 2.16 -12.49
C PHE A 189 3.36 1.72 -11.06
N VAL A 190 3.38 2.67 -10.12
CA VAL A 190 3.62 2.40 -8.69
C VAL A 190 2.54 1.45 -8.15
N SER A 191 1.27 1.66 -8.54
CA SER A 191 0.14 0.78 -8.18
C SER A 191 0.38 -0.65 -8.58
N SER A 192 0.72 -0.85 -9.86
CA SER A 192 0.87 -2.19 -10.43
C SER A 192 1.97 -2.98 -9.74
N LEU A 193 3.09 -2.33 -9.39
CA LEU A 193 4.16 -2.99 -8.64
C LEU A 193 3.76 -3.34 -7.21
N ILE A 194 3.09 -2.43 -6.50
CA ILE A 194 2.63 -2.71 -5.13
C ILE A 194 1.60 -3.83 -5.14
N ASP A 195 0.66 -3.83 -6.09
CA ASP A 195 -0.38 -4.86 -6.20
C ASP A 195 0.24 -6.23 -6.53
N ALA A 196 1.23 -6.28 -7.44
CA ALA A 196 1.90 -7.52 -7.82
C ALA A 196 2.87 -8.08 -6.77
N ALA A 197 3.29 -7.28 -5.78
CA ALA A 197 4.29 -7.68 -4.79
C ALA A 197 3.78 -8.68 -3.73
N GLY A 198 2.49 -9.04 -3.72
CA GLY A 198 1.96 -10.01 -2.78
C GLY A 198 0.44 -10.19 -2.89
N SER A 199 -0.14 -10.94 -1.96
CA SER A 199 -1.59 -11.16 -1.91
C SER A 199 -2.37 -9.84 -1.70
N PRO A 200 -3.66 -9.82 -2.11
CA PRO A 200 -4.54 -8.69 -1.83
C PRO A 200 -4.74 -8.50 -0.31
N ALA A 201 -4.76 -7.25 0.15
CA ALA A 201 -5.11 -6.89 1.51
C ALA A 201 -5.91 -5.58 1.54
N PRO A 202 -6.72 -5.33 2.59
CA PRO A 202 -7.47 -4.08 2.75
C PRO A 202 -6.61 -2.82 2.71
N VAL A 203 -5.42 -2.88 3.32
CA VAL A 203 -4.45 -1.79 3.38
C VAL A 203 -3.14 -2.24 2.75
N LEU A 204 -2.73 -1.55 1.70
CA LEU A 204 -1.47 -1.85 1.03
C LEU A 204 -0.37 -0.94 1.57
N CYS A 205 0.79 -1.54 1.77
CA CYS A 205 1.98 -0.91 2.28
C CYS A 205 3.13 -1.09 1.28
N ASN A 206 4.09 -0.16 1.27
CA ASN A 206 5.35 -0.35 0.56
C ASN A 206 6.52 0.21 1.35
N LYS A 207 7.55 -0.63 1.56
CA LYS A 207 8.82 -0.21 2.14
C LYS A 207 9.90 -0.35 1.09
N ASP A 208 10.40 0.77 0.60
CA ASP A 208 11.56 0.85 -0.27
C ASP A 208 12.53 1.91 0.24
N PRO A 209 13.86 1.66 0.25
CA PRO A 209 14.81 2.67 0.67
C PRO A 209 14.69 3.94 -0.17
N LEU A 210 14.71 5.11 0.48
CA LEU A 210 14.74 6.44 -0.15
C LEU A 210 13.43 6.92 -0.82
N THR A 211 12.34 6.14 -0.83
CA THR A 211 11.07 6.63 -1.41
C THR A 211 10.51 7.85 -0.68
N LEU A 212 10.70 7.98 0.63
CA LEU A 212 10.28 9.18 1.38
C LEU A 212 11.05 10.46 1.05
N GLN A 213 12.15 10.39 0.29
CA GLN A 213 12.74 11.61 -0.27
C GLN A 213 11.82 12.32 -1.28
N HIS A 214 10.68 11.69 -1.58
CA HIS A 214 9.68 12.14 -2.52
C HIS A 214 8.27 12.24 -1.90
N ILE A 215 8.13 12.41 -0.56
CA ILE A 215 6.81 12.56 0.12
C ILE A 215 5.93 13.57 -0.62
N SER A 216 6.44 14.75 -0.97
CA SER A 216 5.62 15.78 -1.64
C SER A 216 5.05 15.29 -2.99
N ARG A 217 5.82 14.49 -3.74
CA ARG A 217 5.34 13.88 -5.00
C ARG A 217 4.37 12.73 -4.74
N LEU A 218 4.69 11.88 -3.78
CA LEU A 218 3.84 10.76 -3.41
C LEU A 218 2.48 11.24 -2.90
N ARG A 219 2.39 12.41 -2.26
CA ARG A 219 1.11 13.07 -1.92
C ARG A 219 0.30 13.49 -3.15
N MET A 220 0.96 13.96 -4.22
CA MET A 220 0.29 14.28 -5.48
C MET A 220 -0.19 13.01 -6.20
N MET A 221 0.64 11.96 -6.18
CA MET A 221 0.32 10.67 -6.78
C MET A 221 -0.78 9.92 -6.01
N PHE A 222 -0.73 9.98 -4.67
CA PHE A 222 -1.59 9.26 -3.72
C PHE A 222 -2.05 10.20 -2.58
N PRO A 223 -3.09 11.02 -2.79
CA PRO A 223 -3.58 11.98 -1.82
C PRO A 223 -4.06 11.37 -0.52
N LYS A 224 -4.50 10.11 -0.51
CA LYS A 224 -4.91 9.39 0.71
C LYS A 224 -3.74 8.67 1.39
N ALA A 225 -2.54 8.70 0.82
CA ALA A 225 -1.42 7.98 1.40
C ALA A 225 -0.96 8.60 2.71
N LYS A 226 -0.62 7.74 3.65
CA LYS A 226 0.03 8.08 4.92
C LYS A 226 1.50 7.66 4.84
N PHE A 227 2.36 8.42 5.48
CA PHE A 227 3.81 8.23 5.46
C PHE A 227 4.34 8.01 6.85
N ILE A 228 5.24 7.04 7.01
CA ILE A 228 5.90 6.80 8.31
C ILE A 228 7.39 6.95 8.13
N HIS A 229 7.92 7.99 8.74
CA HIS A 229 9.32 8.34 8.73
C HIS A 229 10.03 7.69 9.92
N ILE A 230 10.79 6.63 9.66
CA ILE A 230 11.60 6.02 10.72
C ILE A 230 12.95 6.73 10.82
N VAL A 231 13.27 7.23 11.99
CA VAL A 231 14.58 7.82 12.32
C VAL A 231 15.30 6.90 13.28
N ARG A 232 16.60 6.70 13.05
CA ARG A 232 17.50 5.94 13.91
C ARG A 232 18.76 6.76 14.10
N ASP A 233 19.45 6.56 15.22
CA ASP A 233 20.73 7.21 15.49
C ASP A 233 21.69 7.06 14.29
N GLY A 234 22.10 8.19 13.71
CA GLY A 234 22.94 8.24 12.51
C GLY A 234 24.28 7.52 12.68
N ARG A 235 24.79 7.44 13.90
CA ARG A 235 26.02 6.68 14.23
C ARG A 235 25.74 5.17 14.12
N ALA A 236 24.60 4.72 14.64
CA ALA A 236 24.16 3.33 14.54
C ALA A 236 23.91 2.92 13.08
N VAL A 237 23.33 3.81 12.27
CA VAL A 237 23.13 3.59 10.82
C VAL A 237 24.47 3.49 10.10
N THR A 238 25.38 4.44 10.35
CA THR A 238 26.72 4.49 9.72
C THR A 238 27.53 3.24 10.02
N ASN A 239 27.61 2.82 11.29
CA ASN A 239 28.30 1.59 11.68
C ASN A 239 27.70 0.35 10.99
N SER A 240 26.36 0.27 10.93
CA SER A 240 25.67 -0.84 10.28
C SER A 240 25.99 -0.93 8.78
N MET A 241 26.17 0.21 8.11
CA MET A 241 26.49 0.25 6.69
C MET A 241 27.92 -0.22 6.39
N ILE A 242 28.87 0.17 7.25
CA ILE A 242 30.28 -0.24 7.14
C ILE A 242 30.42 -1.74 7.43
N LYS A 243 29.84 -2.24 8.53
CA LYS A 243 29.91 -3.65 8.93
C LYS A 243 29.44 -4.60 7.81
N ARG A 244 28.38 -4.23 7.09
CA ARG A 244 27.77 -5.07 6.04
C ARG A 244 28.38 -4.89 4.65
N LYS A 245 29.48 -4.14 4.50
CA LYS A 245 30.20 -3.93 3.23
C LYS A 245 29.25 -3.56 2.06
N ILE A 246 28.27 -2.69 2.32
CA ILE A 246 27.22 -2.41 1.35
C ILE A 246 27.80 -1.61 0.18
N ARG A 247 27.87 -2.22 -1.01
CA ARG A 247 28.26 -1.53 -2.26
C ARG A 247 27.21 -0.49 -2.62
N MET A 248 27.48 0.79 -2.31
CA MET A 248 26.65 1.92 -2.76
C MET A 248 27.35 2.82 -3.78
N SER A 249 28.64 2.56 -4.07
CA SER A 249 29.45 2.98 -5.23
C SER A 249 30.89 2.54 -4.95
N SER A 250 31.81 2.77 -5.89
CA SER A 250 33.21 2.29 -5.87
C SER A 250 34.11 2.82 -4.73
N VAL A 251 33.68 3.72 -3.83
CA VAL A 251 34.62 4.46 -2.95
C VAL A 251 34.18 4.63 -1.46
N ILE A 252 33.13 3.99 -0.95
CA ILE A 252 32.50 4.50 0.31
C ILE A 252 32.59 3.54 1.51
N THR A 253 33.74 3.52 2.19
CA THR A 253 33.90 3.04 3.58
C THR A 253 34.13 4.16 4.60
N ASP A 254 34.25 5.42 4.14
CA ASP A 254 34.49 6.58 5.00
C ASP A 254 33.26 6.89 5.89
N PRO A 255 33.39 6.80 7.23
CA PRO A 255 32.32 7.12 8.17
C PRO A 255 31.75 8.53 8.01
N GLN A 256 32.59 9.53 7.74
CA GLN A 256 32.15 10.92 7.67
C GLN A 256 31.22 11.15 6.48
N LYS A 257 31.63 10.72 5.28
CA LYS A 257 30.79 10.78 4.07
C LYS A 257 29.47 10.02 4.23
N LEU A 258 29.49 8.86 4.88
CA LEU A 258 28.28 8.07 5.13
C LEU A 258 27.32 8.79 6.09
N PHE A 259 27.85 9.39 7.15
CA PHE A 259 27.07 10.14 8.13
C PHE A 259 26.49 11.41 7.53
N THR A 260 27.29 12.23 6.83
CA THR A 260 26.80 13.44 6.14
C THR A 260 25.71 13.08 5.12
N ARG A 261 25.84 11.93 4.44
CA ARG A 261 24.77 11.44 3.55
C ARG A 261 23.51 11.05 4.31
N TRP A 262 23.63 10.38 5.46
CA TRP A 262 22.49 10.08 6.33
C TRP A 262 21.79 11.36 6.77
N GLU A 263 22.56 12.33 7.27
CA GLU A 263 22.03 13.60 7.77
C GLU A 263 21.28 14.38 6.70
N ARG A 264 21.84 14.48 5.49
CA ARG A 264 21.17 15.12 4.35
C ARG A 264 19.84 14.45 4.00
N ILE A 265 19.79 13.11 4.03
CA ILE A 265 18.57 12.36 3.71
C ILE A 265 17.52 12.57 4.80
N VAL A 266 17.91 12.41 6.07
CA VAL A 266 16.99 12.58 7.21
C VAL A 266 16.44 14.00 7.24
N ARG A 267 17.27 15.02 7.02
CA ARG A 267 16.85 16.43 6.97
C ARG A 267 15.81 16.69 5.87
N ASP A 268 16.05 16.17 4.67
CA ASP A 268 15.13 16.30 3.51
C ASP A 268 13.78 15.60 3.78
N VAL A 269 13.81 14.40 4.35
CA VAL A 269 12.58 13.65 4.68
C VAL A 269 11.82 14.29 5.83
N ASP A 270 12.53 14.70 6.88
CA ASP A 270 11.98 15.36 8.06
C ASP A 270 11.28 16.68 7.71
N GLN A 271 11.87 17.48 6.81
CA GLN A 271 11.23 18.69 6.30
C GLN A 271 9.92 18.36 5.57
N GLN A 272 9.95 17.45 4.60
CA GLN A 272 8.74 17.06 3.85
C GLN A 272 7.68 16.39 4.73
N CYS A 273 8.09 15.69 5.79
CA CYS A 273 7.21 15.05 6.76
C CYS A 273 6.54 16.10 7.66
N SER A 274 7.27 17.14 8.08
CA SER A 274 6.74 18.23 8.90
C SER A 274 5.75 19.11 8.13
N ASP A 275 5.85 19.16 6.80
CA ASP A 275 4.94 19.92 5.91
C ASP A 275 3.56 19.23 5.70
N THR A 276 3.26 18.15 6.43
CA THR A 276 2.00 17.41 6.28
C THR A 276 1.56 16.69 7.56
N ASP A 277 0.25 16.69 7.80
CA ASP A 277 -0.42 15.85 8.80
C ASP A 277 -0.41 14.34 8.44
N LYS A 278 -0.25 14.01 7.16
CA LYS A 278 -0.15 12.64 6.63
C LYS A 278 1.21 11.99 6.84
N CYS A 279 2.09 12.52 7.67
CA CYS A 279 3.38 11.91 7.97
C CYS A 279 3.60 11.79 9.48
N PHE A 280 4.02 10.61 9.93
CA PHE A 280 4.31 10.32 11.33
C PHE A 280 5.75 9.86 11.49
N THR A 281 6.50 10.47 12.41
CA THR A 281 7.89 10.11 12.67
C THR A 281 7.97 9.11 13.83
N VAL A 282 8.67 7.99 13.60
CA VAL A 282 8.93 6.95 14.60
C VAL A 282 10.43 6.88 14.87
N LEU A 283 10.83 7.01 16.14
CA LEU A 283 12.21 6.72 16.52
C LEU A 283 12.38 5.20 16.63
N TYR A 284 13.39 4.65 15.95
CA TYR A 284 13.67 3.22 15.94
C TYR A 284 13.93 2.69 17.34
N GLU A 285 14.62 3.46 18.18
CA GLU A 285 14.91 3.07 19.55
C GLU A 285 13.63 2.99 20.39
N ASP A 286 12.65 3.87 20.16
CA ASP A 286 11.32 3.77 20.79
C ASP A 286 10.55 2.55 20.31
N LEU A 287 10.60 2.27 19.00
CA LEU A 287 9.97 1.08 18.43
C LEU A 287 10.51 -0.22 19.05
N VAL A 288 11.80 -0.26 19.39
CA VAL A 288 12.43 -1.45 19.99
C VAL A 288 12.24 -1.49 21.51
N LEU A 289 12.37 -0.35 22.20
CA LEU A 289 12.28 -0.30 23.66
C LEU A 289 10.83 -0.38 24.15
N ARG A 290 9.90 0.28 23.43
CA ARG A 290 8.48 0.40 23.75
C ARG A 290 7.61 0.05 22.53
N PRO A 291 7.70 -1.19 22.01
CA PRO A 291 6.98 -1.59 20.81
C PRO A 291 5.46 -1.51 21.00
N ASN A 292 4.95 -1.84 22.19
CA ASN A 292 3.52 -1.80 22.46
C ASN A 292 2.97 -0.37 22.31
N ASP A 293 3.58 0.60 23.01
CA ASP A 293 3.17 2.00 22.96
C ASP A 293 3.32 2.59 21.55
N THR A 294 4.42 2.25 20.87
CA THR A 294 4.71 2.76 19.53
C THR A 294 3.69 2.25 18.51
N MET A 295 3.35 0.95 18.55
CA MET A 295 2.39 0.37 17.61
C MET A 295 0.94 0.80 17.90
N HIS A 296 0.57 1.01 19.16
CA HIS A 296 -0.74 1.59 19.51
C HIS A 296 -0.92 3.02 18.95
N LYS A 297 0.13 3.84 18.99
CA LYS A 297 0.10 5.18 18.36
C LYS A 297 -0.08 5.11 16.84
N LEU A 298 0.39 4.03 16.21
CA LEU A 298 0.27 3.84 14.77
C LEU A 298 -1.08 3.29 14.34
N LEU A 299 -1.64 2.28 15.02
CA LEU A 299 -2.78 1.54 14.51
C LEU A 299 -4.13 2.15 14.92
N THR A 300 -4.43 2.18 16.23
CA THR A 300 -5.75 2.41 16.85
C THR A 300 -6.84 3.09 15.97
N CYS A 301 -8.00 2.47 15.76
CA CYS A 301 -9.11 3.01 14.95
C CYS A 301 -9.92 4.12 15.68
N HIS A 302 -10.57 5.04 14.96
CA HIS A 302 -11.58 5.95 15.55
C HIS A 302 -12.91 5.23 15.84
N SER A 303 -13.74 5.77 16.75
CA SER A 303 -14.88 5.17 17.49
C SER A 303 -15.96 4.33 16.77
N THR A 304 -15.85 4.06 15.48
CA THR A 304 -16.77 3.20 14.70
C THR A 304 -16.35 1.73 14.64
N CYS A 305 -15.16 1.38 15.12
CA CYS A 305 -14.72 0.00 15.34
C CYS A 305 -15.09 -0.40 16.80
N THR A 306 -16.09 -1.27 17.00
CA THR A 306 -16.94 -1.37 18.21
C THR A 306 -16.31 -1.80 19.56
N ASN A 307 -16.99 -1.35 20.64
CA ASN A 307 -17.01 -1.77 22.06
C ASN A 307 -15.79 -1.55 22.99
N LYS A 308 -15.68 -0.29 23.44
CA LYS A 308 -15.33 0.22 24.80
C LYS A 308 -14.02 -0.23 25.51
N LYS A 309 -13.31 0.82 25.96
CA LYS A 309 -12.27 0.94 27.02
C LYS A 309 -10.88 0.38 26.70
N LEU A 310 -9.98 1.26 26.23
CA LEU A 310 -8.81 1.72 27.01
C LEU A 310 -8.00 2.82 26.27
N TYR A 311 -8.25 3.04 24.97
CA TYR A 311 -7.51 4.03 24.16
C TYR A 311 -8.47 4.81 23.24
N ASP A 312 -9.07 5.90 23.74
CA ASP A 312 -10.01 6.77 23.00
C ASP A 312 -9.33 7.73 21.99
N VAL A 313 -8.16 7.37 21.47
CA VAL A 313 -7.41 8.18 20.50
C VAL A 313 -7.19 7.37 19.23
N ALA A 314 -7.67 7.87 18.08
CA ALA A 314 -7.33 7.27 16.80
C ALA A 314 -5.82 7.37 16.56
N GLY A 315 -5.21 6.22 16.36
CA GLY A 315 -3.86 6.03 15.86
C GLY A 315 -3.72 6.53 14.43
N PHE A 316 -2.46 6.81 14.07
CA PHE A 316 -2.13 7.53 12.85
C PHE A 316 -2.66 6.86 11.57
N LEU A 317 -2.66 5.53 11.49
CA LEU A 317 -3.03 4.75 10.30
C LEU A 317 -4.53 4.50 10.18
N ASP A 318 -5.27 4.59 11.29
CA ASP A 318 -6.70 4.27 11.37
C ASP A 318 -6.96 2.80 10.97
N VAL A 319 -6.22 1.88 11.62
CA VAL A 319 -6.35 0.42 11.47
C VAL A 319 -6.59 -0.18 12.86
N PRO A 320 -7.53 -1.12 13.05
CA PRO A 320 -7.75 -1.75 14.35
C PRO A 320 -6.46 -2.26 15.00
N TRP A 321 -6.38 -2.22 16.32
CA TRP A 321 -5.24 -2.84 17.03
C TRP A 321 -5.31 -4.36 16.93
N ASP A 322 -4.17 -5.00 16.65
CA ASP A 322 -4.01 -6.46 16.72
C ASP A 322 -2.67 -6.78 17.42
N PRO A 323 -2.65 -7.57 18.51
CA PRO A 323 -1.42 -7.90 19.23
C PRO A 323 -0.42 -8.71 18.40
N ILE A 324 -0.83 -9.33 17.27
CA ILE A 324 0.08 -10.09 16.40
C ILE A 324 1.26 -9.26 15.90
N VAL A 325 1.10 -7.94 15.82
CA VAL A 325 2.17 -7.02 15.36
C VAL A 325 3.38 -6.98 16.28
N LEU A 326 3.21 -7.40 17.55
CA LEU A 326 4.31 -7.55 18.52
C LEU A 326 4.95 -8.93 18.49
N HIS A 327 4.38 -9.86 17.70
CA HIS A 327 4.71 -11.27 17.62
C HIS A 327 5.06 -11.69 16.19
N HIS A 328 5.68 -10.79 15.44
CA HIS A 328 5.96 -11.00 14.02
C HIS A 328 6.78 -12.26 13.72
N GLU A 329 7.65 -12.67 14.64
CA GLU A 329 8.45 -13.88 14.56
C GLU A 329 7.60 -15.15 14.37
N THR A 330 6.38 -15.20 14.92
CA THR A 330 5.54 -16.40 14.85
C THR A 330 4.98 -16.61 13.44
N ALA A 331 4.88 -15.56 12.65
CA ALA A 331 4.46 -15.62 11.25
C ALA A 331 5.63 -15.96 10.30
N MET A 332 6.88 -15.86 10.76
CA MET A 332 8.07 -16.15 9.96
C MET A 332 8.33 -17.65 9.77
N ILE A 333 7.61 -18.51 10.51
CA ILE A 333 7.75 -19.98 10.47
C ILE A 333 7.45 -20.56 9.07
N ASN A 334 6.65 -19.86 8.25
CA ASN A 334 6.28 -20.30 6.90
C ASN A 334 7.05 -19.60 5.77
N GLU A 335 8.11 -18.84 6.05
CA GLU A 335 9.06 -18.17 5.11
C GLU A 335 8.49 -17.22 4.03
N THR A 336 7.17 -17.04 3.91
CA THR A 336 6.55 -16.28 2.79
C THR A 336 6.72 -14.76 2.86
N LEU A 337 7.06 -14.20 4.02
CA LEU A 337 7.07 -12.75 4.27
C LEU A 337 8.43 -12.07 3.99
N VAL A 338 9.51 -12.84 3.86
CA VAL A 338 10.88 -12.33 3.83
C VAL A 338 11.61 -12.79 2.59
N ASN A 339 12.06 -11.84 1.77
CA ASN A 339 12.96 -12.14 0.66
C ASN A 339 14.36 -12.46 1.23
N THR A 340 14.86 -13.68 1.00
CA THR A 340 16.17 -14.14 1.51
C THR A 340 17.35 -13.31 1.00
N MET A 341 17.18 -12.59 -0.10
CA MET A 341 18.17 -11.67 -0.66
C MET A 341 18.21 -10.29 0.04
N GLU A 342 17.22 -9.95 0.88
CA GLU A 342 17.23 -8.70 1.65
C GLU A 342 18.27 -8.77 2.79
N PRO A 343 19.23 -7.82 2.90
CA PRO A 343 20.29 -7.89 3.92
C PRO A 343 19.86 -7.73 5.39
N SER A 344 18.56 -7.62 5.66
CA SER A 344 17.99 -7.55 7.02
C SER A 344 17.20 -8.82 7.38
N SER A 345 17.05 -9.76 6.45
CA SER A 345 16.24 -10.98 6.59
C SER A 345 16.70 -11.85 7.76
N THR A 346 18.00 -11.98 7.98
CA THR A 346 18.55 -12.74 9.11
C THR A 346 18.28 -12.11 10.48
N GLN A 347 17.84 -10.85 10.55
CA GLN A 347 17.60 -10.17 11.84
C GLN A 347 16.13 -10.17 12.23
N VAL A 348 15.24 -10.20 11.25
CA VAL A 348 13.80 -10.06 11.44
C VAL A 348 13.08 -11.38 11.68
N VAL A 349 13.83 -12.48 11.61
CA VAL A 349 13.40 -13.81 12.08
C VAL A 349 13.42 -13.91 13.61
N HIS A 350 14.21 -13.06 14.28
CA HIS A 350 14.26 -13.02 15.72
C HIS A 350 13.24 -12.02 16.27
N PRO A 351 12.60 -12.32 17.42
CA PRO A 351 11.66 -11.41 18.03
C PRO A 351 12.35 -10.13 18.54
N ILE A 352 11.57 -9.07 18.76
CA ILE A 352 12.06 -7.69 19.03
C ILE A 352 13.07 -7.66 20.20
N HIS A 353 14.29 -7.17 19.97
CA HIS A 353 15.38 -7.22 20.95
C HIS A 353 16.30 -5.99 20.93
N THR A 354 17.03 -5.74 22.02
CA THR A 354 17.80 -4.49 22.23
C THR A 354 19.28 -4.51 21.82
N GLU A 355 19.85 -5.67 21.45
CA GLU A 355 21.29 -5.82 21.10
C GLU A 355 21.82 -4.78 20.11
N ALA A 356 20.98 -4.39 19.16
CA ALA A 356 21.40 -3.52 18.09
C ALA A 356 21.52 -2.04 18.47
N LEU A 357 20.92 -1.61 19.58
CA LEU A 357 20.74 -0.20 19.93
C LEU A 357 22.10 0.51 20.14
N SER A 358 22.95 -0.06 20.98
CA SER A 358 24.23 0.53 21.39
C SER A 358 25.46 -0.13 20.77
N SER A 359 25.28 -1.15 19.91
CA SER A 359 26.38 -1.91 19.29
C SER A 359 27.43 -1.05 18.54
N TRP A 360 27.05 0.16 18.11
CA TRP A 360 27.93 1.11 17.42
C TRP A 360 28.90 1.85 18.35
N ALA A 361 28.64 1.88 19.65
CA ALA A 361 29.54 2.43 20.66
C ALA A 361 30.39 1.34 21.36
N SER A 362 30.12 0.07 21.06
CA SER A 362 30.89 -1.07 21.62
C SER A 362 32.27 -1.22 20.96
N ASN A 363 33.13 -2.04 21.58
CA ASN A 363 34.43 -2.42 21.01
C ASN A 363 34.31 -3.14 19.65
N SER A 364 33.15 -3.71 19.33
CA SER A 364 32.89 -4.35 18.03
C SER A 364 32.59 -3.35 16.90
N SER A 365 32.53 -2.05 17.19
CA SER A 365 32.22 -1.01 16.22
C SER A 365 33.29 -0.92 15.13
N LYS A 366 32.87 -0.59 13.91
CA LYS A 366 33.78 -0.26 12.79
C LYS A 366 34.01 1.24 12.66
N LEU A 367 33.42 2.04 13.53
CA LEU A 367 33.62 3.48 13.55
C LEU A 367 34.87 3.86 14.37
N PRO A 368 35.68 4.83 13.91
CA PRO A 368 36.74 5.41 14.72
C PRO A 368 36.20 6.02 16.01
N ARG A 369 36.94 5.89 17.12
CA ARG A 369 36.57 6.49 18.42
C ARG A 369 36.43 8.00 18.33
N THR A 370 37.34 8.66 17.60
CA THR A 370 37.30 10.11 17.35
C THR A 370 36.04 10.55 16.64
N PHE A 371 35.57 9.76 15.65
CA PHE A 371 34.32 10.01 14.96
C PHE A 371 33.12 9.91 15.91
N ILE A 372 33.04 8.81 16.68
CA ILE A 372 32.00 8.60 17.69
C ILE A 372 31.91 9.77 18.67
N GLN A 373 33.06 10.26 19.14
CA GLN A 373 33.18 11.33 20.13
C GLN A 373 32.86 12.72 19.61
N ARG A 374 32.93 12.98 18.30
CA ARG A 374 32.81 14.35 17.76
C ARG A 374 31.60 14.57 16.87
N VAL A 375 31.13 13.55 16.15
CA VAL A 375 30.11 13.73 15.09
C VAL A 375 28.78 14.31 15.60
N HIS A 376 28.46 14.13 16.88
CA HIS A 376 27.24 14.66 17.48
C HIS A 376 27.30 16.17 17.76
N LEU A 377 28.49 16.76 17.86
CA LEU A 377 28.67 18.19 18.17
C LEU A 377 28.13 19.07 17.04
N ASP A 378 28.39 18.67 15.80
CA ASP A 378 28.07 19.44 14.60
C ASP A 378 26.78 18.98 13.89
N SER A 379 26.04 18.02 14.45
CA SER A 379 24.87 17.43 13.80
C SER A 379 23.55 17.96 14.37
N ASP A 380 22.90 18.85 13.63
CA ASP A 380 21.56 19.34 14.00
C ASP A 380 20.52 18.22 13.99
N MET A 381 20.66 17.22 13.12
CA MET A 381 19.69 16.12 13.05
C MET A 381 19.80 15.19 14.26
N LEU A 382 21.02 14.90 14.74
CA LEU A 382 21.16 14.19 16.00
C LEU A 382 20.58 15.01 17.16
N ARG A 383 20.77 16.33 17.17
CA ARG A 383 20.20 17.21 18.20
C ARG A 383 18.67 17.24 18.15
N LYS A 384 18.08 17.45 16.97
CA LYS A 384 16.62 17.50 16.74
C LYS A 384 15.91 16.25 17.24
N PHE A 385 16.48 15.07 16.97
CA PHE A 385 15.89 13.79 17.39
C PHE A 385 16.39 13.31 18.78
N GLY A 386 17.08 14.16 19.53
CA GLY A 386 17.46 13.89 20.92
C GLY A 386 18.60 12.88 21.10
N TYR A 387 19.42 12.66 20.07
CA TYR A 387 20.57 11.76 20.10
C TYR A 387 21.90 12.44 20.47
N ALA A 388 21.99 13.77 20.40
CA ALA A 388 23.25 14.49 20.61
C ALA A 388 23.63 14.62 22.10
N ASP A 389 22.69 14.98 22.97
CA ASP A 389 22.98 15.45 24.34
C ASP A 389 22.91 14.35 25.43
N ARG A 390 22.94 13.06 25.03
CA ARG A 390 22.63 11.92 25.91
C ARG A 390 23.82 11.04 26.30
N GLY A 391 25.05 11.50 26.07
CA GLY A 391 26.27 10.69 26.27
C GLY A 391 26.56 9.73 25.11
N ILE A 392 27.60 8.90 25.27
CA ILE A 392 28.08 7.96 24.24
C ILE A 392 28.21 6.54 24.84
N PRO A 393 27.36 5.58 24.45
CA PRO A 393 26.14 5.76 23.66
C PRO A 393 25.07 6.57 24.42
N PRO A 394 24.11 7.19 23.72
CA PRO A 394 22.93 7.79 24.33
C PRO A 394 22.18 6.81 25.22
N PHE A 395 21.68 7.29 26.36
CA PHE A 395 20.59 6.61 27.04
C PHE A 395 19.28 6.77 26.23
N TYR A 396 18.92 5.74 25.48
CA TYR A 396 17.73 5.75 24.62
C TYR A 396 16.41 5.59 25.42
N GLY A 397 16.49 5.02 26.63
CA GLY A 397 15.35 4.78 27.52
C GLY A 397 15.36 3.36 28.09
N ASN A 398 14.43 3.08 29.00
CA ASN A 398 14.20 1.72 29.52
C ASN A 398 13.34 0.92 28.54
N ALA A 399 13.65 -0.36 28.38
CA ALA A 399 12.83 -1.26 27.58
C ALA A 399 11.64 -1.77 28.40
N GLU A 400 10.56 -2.14 27.73
CA GLU A 400 9.47 -2.89 28.35
C GLU A 400 10.01 -4.20 28.97
N PRO A 401 9.55 -4.62 30.16
CA PRO A 401 10.11 -5.79 30.87
C PRO A 401 10.15 -7.07 30.03
N LYS A 402 9.15 -7.26 29.15
CA LYS A 402 9.08 -8.40 28.22
C LYS A 402 10.24 -8.40 27.23
N ILE A 403 10.61 -7.24 26.69
CA ILE A 403 11.71 -7.07 25.74
C ILE A 403 13.07 -7.30 26.41
N GLU A 404 13.22 -6.86 27.67
CA GLU A 404 14.44 -7.14 28.44
C GLU A 404 14.62 -8.64 28.69
N LEU A 405 13.56 -9.33 29.11
CA LEU A 405 13.58 -10.77 29.35
C LEU A 405 13.90 -11.54 28.06
N GLN A 406 13.23 -11.17 26.97
CA GLN A 406 13.43 -11.80 25.68
C GLN A 406 14.85 -11.57 25.13
N THR A 407 15.40 -10.37 25.28
CA THR A 407 16.79 -10.09 24.89
C THR A 407 17.77 -10.92 25.72
N LYS A 408 17.53 -11.07 27.03
CA LYS A 408 18.35 -11.94 27.90
C LYS A 408 18.28 -13.41 27.49
N GLN A 409 17.14 -13.88 27.00
CA GLN A 409 16.98 -15.24 26.49
C GLN A 409 17.73 -15.43 25.17
N LEU A 410 17.59 -14.51 24.22
CA LEU A 410 18.30 -14.56 22.93
C LEU A 410 19.82 -14.56 23.10
N ARG A 411 20.38 -13.84 24.08
CA ARG A 411 21.81 -13.88 24.37
C ARG A 411 22.34 -15.25 24.81
N LYS A 412 21.47 -16.16 25.24
CA LYS A 412 21.85 -17.53 25.62
C LYS A 412 21.86 -18.47 24.41
N ASP A 413 21.29 -18.05 23.29
CA ASP A 413 21.29 -18.78 22.03
C ASP A 413 22.60 -18.51 21.29
N GLU A 414 23.40 -19.56 21.09
CA GLU A 414 24.68 -19.46 20.39
C GLU A 414 24.53 -19.11 18.90
N ASP A 415 23.40 -19.47 18.28
CA ASP A 415 23.16 -19.20 16.87
C ASP A 415 22.70 -17.76 16.62
N PHE A 416 22.17 -17.09 17.64
CA PHE A 416 21.84 -15.66 17.58
C PHE A 416 23.08 -14.75 17.63
N LEU A 417 24.18 -15.20 18.25
CA LEU A 417 25.42 -14.42 18.40
C LEU A 417 26.41 -14.60 17.24
N LYS A 418 26.22 -15.63 16.40
CA LYS A 418 26.98 -15.88 15.17
C LYS A 418 26.49 -14.97 14.04
#